data_AF-A0A974VUF9-F1
#
_entry.id   AF-A0A974VUF9-F1
#
_cell.length_a   1.000
_cell.length_b   1.000
_cell.length_c   1.000
_cell.angle_alpha   90.00
_cell.angle_beta   90.00
_cell.angle_gamma   90.00
#
_symmetry.space_group_name_H-M   'P 1'
#
loop_
_entity.id
_entity.type
_entity.pdbx_description
1 polymer ?
#
loop_
_entity_poly.entity_id
_entity_poly.type
_entity_poly.pdbx_seq_one_letter_code
_entity_poly.pdbx_strand_id
1 'polypeptide(L)' 'MTPEQQAQLKTYLASLPAMSLEQLFEAFHLARGSKATAAEDALPYWRAVLIGLGNQLHRRLGPGALQEYARRYEQAS' A
#
# COMPACT_ATOMS: atom_id res chain seq x y z
N MET A 1 2.03 7.80 -15.71
CA MET A 1 1.81 6.35 -15.54
C MET A 1 1.84 5.71 -16.91
N THR A 2 2.80 4.81 -17.13
CA THR A 2 2.95 4.10 -18.41
C THR A 2 1.96 2.92 -18.50
N PRO A 3 1.68 2.38 -19.70
CA PRO A 3 0.88 1.16 -19.85
C PRO A 3 1.43 -0.05 -19.08
N GLU A 4 2.76 -0.17 -19.02
CA GLU A 4 3.44 -1.20 -18.24
C GLU A 4 3.16 -1.06 -16.74
N GLN A 5 3.35 0.14 -16.18
CA GLN A 5 3.02 0.42 -14.77
C GLN A 5 1.54 0.16 -14.47
N GLN A 6 0.65 0.45 -15.42
CA GLN A 6 -0.78 0.17 -15.27
C GLN A 6 -1.07 -1.34 -15.24
N ALA A 7 -0.42 -2.13 -16.10
CA ALA A 7 -0.55 -3.59 -16.10
C ALA A 7 0.02 -4.19 -14.81
N GLN A 8 1.20 -3.75 -14.37
CA GLN A 8 1.82 -4.15 -13.10
C GLN A 8 0.92 -3.81 -11.91
N LEU A 9 0.37 -2.59 -11.88
CA LEU A 9 -0.57 -2.15 -10.85
C LEU A 9 -1.81 -3.05 -10.82
N LYS A 10 -2.41 -3.35 -11.98
CA LYS A 10 -3.60 -4.21 -12.04
C LYS A 10 -3.33 -5.60 -11.48
N THR A 11 -2.21 -6.22 -11.87
CA THR A 11 -1.80 -7.53 -11.36
C THR A 11 -1.56 -7.49 -9.85
N TYR A 12 -0.85 -6.46 -9.38
CA TYR A 12 -0.57 -6.30 -7.96
C TYR A 12 -1.84 -6.09 -7.13
N LEU A 13 -2.76 -5.22 -7.57
CA LEU A 13 -4.03 -4.99 -6.87
C LEU A 13 -4.90 -6.25 -6.80
N ALA A 14 -4.83 -7.12 -7.81
CA ALA A 14 -5.55 -8.38 -7.84
C ALA A 14 -5.00 -9.42 -6.84
N SER A 15 -3.74 -9.33 -6.43
CA SER A 15 -3.14 -10.25 -5.45
C SER A 15 -3.41 -9.87 -4.00
N LEU A 16 -3.76 -8.61 -3.72
CA LEU A 16 -3.97 -8.12 -2.35
C LEU A 16 -4.98 -8.93 -1.52
N PRO A 17 -6.13 -9.40 -2.06
CA PRO A 17 -7.08 -10.19 -1.27
C PRO A 17 -6.47 -11.49 -0.72
N ALA A 18 -5.47 -12.06 -1.40
CA ALA A 18 -4.80 -13.29 -0.98
C ALA A 18 -3.68 -13.07 0.05
N MET A 19 -3.19 -11.84 0.20
CA MET A 19 -2.16 -11.51 1.20
C MET A 19 -2.70 -11.66 2.62
N SER A 20 -1.86 -12.07 3.56
CA SER A 20 -2.18 -12.00 4.98
C SER A 20 -2.32 -10.56 5.46
N LEU A 21 -2.91 -10.35 6.65
CA LEU A 21 -3.01 -9.00 7.22
C LEU A 21 -1.63 -8.39 7.49
N GLU A 22 -0.67 -9.20 7.92
CA GLU A 22 0.70 -8.79 8.16
C GLU A 22 1.39 -8.35 6.87
N GLN A 23 1.27 -9.14 5.80
CA GLN A 23 1.80 -8.81 4.48
C GLN A 23 1.22 -7.50 3.94
N LEU A 24 -0.07 -7.23 4.15
CA LEU A 24 -0.67 -5.96 3.74
C LEU A 24 -0.09 -4.77 4.50
N PHE A 25 0.16 -4.91 5.80
CA PHE A 25 0.75 -3.85 6.61
C PHE A 25 2.20 -3.57 6.22
N GLU A 26 3.00 -4.62 6.05
CA GLU A 26 4.38 -4.52 5.58
C GLU A 26 4.43 -3.87 4.18
N ALA A 27 3.61 -4.36 3.25
CA ALA A 27 3.54 -3.80 1.90
C ALA A 27 3.11 -2.32 1.90
N PHE A 28 2.15 -1.93 2.76
CA PHE A 28 1.74 -0.53 2.91
C PHE A 28 2.88 0.34 3.44
N HIS A 29 3.62 -0.14 4.44
CA HIS A 29 4.76 0.56 5.00
C HIS A 29 5.87 0.76 3.96
N LEU A 30 6.24 -0.31 3.25
CA LEU A 30 7.24 -0.26 2.18
C LEU A 30 6.81 0.67 1.03
N ALA A 31 5.55 0.57 0.57
CA ALA A 31 5.03 1.44 -0.48
C ALA A 31 5.03 2.92 -0.08
N ARG A 32 4.83 3.23 1.21
CA ARG A 32 4.92 4.61 1.72
C ARG A 32 6.36 5.12 1.64
N GLY A 33 7.33 4.30 2.00
CA GLY A 33 8.76 4.59 1.81
C GLY A 33 9.11 4.81 0.35
N SER A 34 8.74 3.87 -0.53
CA SER A 34 8.99 3.97 -1.97
C SER A 34 8.39 5.21 -2.60
N LYS A 35 7.16 5.59 -2.20
CA LYS A 35 6.53 6.85 -2.67
C LYS A 35 7.34 8.08 -2.26
N ALA A 36 7.89 8.10 -1.05
CA ALA A 36 8.61 9.26 -0.52
C ALA A 36 9.89 9.56 -1.29
N THR A 37 10.52 8.54 -1.89
CA THR A 37 11.75 8.66 -2.68
C THR A 37 11.53 8.46 -4.18
N ALA A 38 10.28 8.34 -4.64
CA ALA A 38 9.97 8.09 -6.04
C ALA A 38 10.18 9.33 -6.91
N ALA A 39 10.62 9.12 -8.15
CA ALA A 39 10.56 10.14 -9.19
C ALA A 39 9.11 10.55 -9.50
N GLU A 40 8.92 11.77 -10.02
CA GLU A 40 7.60 12.36 -10.24
C GLU A 40 6.68 11.53 -11.16
N ASP A 41 7.27 10.90 -12.17
CA ASP A 41 6.59 10.05 -13.14
C ASP A 41 6.07 8.73 -12.55
N ALA A 42 6.69 8.26 -11.46
CA ALA A 42 6.30 7.08 -10.70
C ALA A 42 5.32 7.39 -9.55
N LEU A 43 5.14 8.67 -9.15
CA LEU A 43 4.21 9.05 -8.09
C LEU A 43 2.76 8.58 -8.32
N PRO A 44 2.18 8.64 -9.54
CA PRO A 44 0.83 8.14 -9.78
C PRO A 44 0.69 6.65 -9.48
N TYR A 45 1.70 5.85 -9.83
CA TYR A 45 1.72 4.42 -9.55
C TYR A 45 1.71 4.15 -8.03
N TRP A 46 2.63 4.76 -7.28
CA TRP A 46 2.72 4.55 -5.83
C TRP A 46 1.50 5.08 -5.07
N ARG A 47 0.88 6.17 -5.53
CA ARG A 47 -0.39 6.65 -4.98
C ARG A 47 -1.50 5.60 -5.16
N ALA A 48 -1.61 4.98 -6.34
CA ALA A 48 -2.61 3.94 -6.59
C ALA A 48 -2.35 2.67 -5.76
N VAL A 49 -1.08 2.26 -5.62
CA VAL A 49 -0.67 1.14 -4.75
C VAL A 49 -1.12 1.39 -3.30
N LEU A 50 -0.82 2.56 -2.74
CA LEU A 50 -1.20 2.92 -1.37
C LEU A 50 -2.72 2.96 -1.16
N ILE A 51 -3.48 3.47 -2.14
CA ILE A 51 -4.95 3.46 -2.09
C ILE A 51 -5.47 2.01 -2.07
N GLY A 52 -4.93 1.15 -2.94
CA GLY A 52 -5.31 -0.26 -2.99
C GLY A 52 -5.05 -1.00 -1.67
N LEU A 53 -3.84 -0.86 -1.13
CA LEU A 53 -3.44 -1.45 0.15
C LEU A 53 -4.27 -0.88 1.30
N GLY A 54 -4.44 0.44 1.37
CA GLY A 54 -5.25 1.11 2.39
C GLY A 54 -6.70 0.64 2.38
N ASN A 55 -7.29 0.48 1.19
CA ASN A 55 -8.65 -0.06 1.05
C ASN A 55 -8.75 -1.52 1.55
N GLN A 56 -7.74 -2.35 1.29
CA GLN A 56 -7.74 -3.74 1.77
C GLN A 56 -7.56 -3.82 3.29
N LEU A 57 -6.69 -3.00 3.87
CA LEU A 57 -6.56 -2.87 5.32
C LEU A 57 -7.87 -2.40 5.95
N HIS A 58 -8.50 -1.37 5.39
CA HIS A 58 -9.78 -0.85 5.86
C HIS A 58 -10.91 -1.88 5.77
N ARG A 59 -10.97 -2.69 4.70
CA ARG A 59 -11.96 -3.77 4.59
C ARG A 59 -11.82 -4.83 5.70
N ARG A 60 -10.61 -5.09 6.18
CA ARG A 60 -10.33 -6.13 7.18
C ARG A 60 -10.44 -5.65 8.61
N LEU A 61 -10.05 -4.41 8.89
CA LEU A 61 -9.97 -3.85 10.25
C LEU A 61 -10.90 -2.65 10.48
N GLY A 62 -11.59 -2.18 9.45
CA GLY A 62 -12.42 -0.99 9.52
C GLY A 62 -11.63 0.25 9.95
N PRO A 63 -12.19 1.09 10.85
CA PRO A 63 -11.49 2.24 11.43
C PRO A 63 -10.21 1.88 12.20
N GLY A 64 -10.09 0.65 12.71
CA GLY A 64 -8.93 0.19 13.49
C GLY A 64 -7.65 0.02 12.68
N ALA A 65 -7.72 0.04 11.34
CA ALA A 65 -6.56 -0.11 10.46
C ALA A 65 -5.47 0.94 10.71
N LEU A 66 -5.88 2.20 10.92
CA LEU A 66 -4.94 3.30 11.17
C LEU A 66 -4.30 3.19 12.55
N GLN A 67 -5.08 2.88 13.58
CA GLN A 67 -4.57 2.69 14.94
C GLN A 67 -3.58 1.54 15.00
N GLU A 68 -3.87 0.43 14.31
CA GLU A 68 -2.98 -0.74 14.26
C GLU A 68 -1.71 -0.45 13.44
N TYR A 69 -1.82 0.33 12.36
CA TYR A 69 -0.64 0.80 11.62
C TYR A 69 0.26 1.67 12.51
N ALA A 70 -0.31 2.66 13.20
CA ALA A 70 0.40 3.55 14.11
C ALA A 70 1.11 2.76 15.21
N ARG A 71 0.40 1.82 15.85
CA ARG A 71 0.94 0.92 16.87
C ARG A 71 2.16 0.14 16.38
N ARG A 72 2.17 -0.27 15.10
CA ARG A 72 3.26 -1.08 14.51
C ARG A 72 4.47 -0.25 14.07
N TYR A 73 4.25 0.93 13.48
CA TYR A 73 5.30 1.62 12.72
C TYR A 73 5.56 3.07 13.14
N GLU A 74 4.67 3.72 13.90
CA GLU A 74 4.92 5.08 14.40
C GLU A 74 5.77 5.09 15.69
N GLN A 75 5.93 3.95 16.37
CA GLN A 75 6.88 3.81 17.49
C GLN A 75 8.33 3.57 17.05
N ALA A 76 8.58 3.43 15.74
CA ALA A 76 9.90 3.15 15.17
C ALA A 76 10.48 4.31 14.34
N SER A 77 9.83 5.49 14.37
CA SER A 77 10.24 6.70 13.65
C SER A 77 10.77 7.78 14.58
#